data_AF-A0A6G3XHD5-F1
#
_entry.id   AF-A0A6G3XHD5-F1
#
_cell.length_a   1.000
_cell.length_b   1.000
_cell.length_c   1.000
_cell.angle_alpha   90.00
_cell.angle_beta   90.00
_cell.angle_gamma   90.00
#
_symmetry.space_group_name_H-M   'P 1'
#
loop_
_entity.id
_entity.type
_entity.pdbx_description
1 polymer ?
#
loop_
_entity_poly.entity_id
_entity_poly.type
_entity_poly.pdbx_seq_one_letter_code
_entity_poly.pdbx_strand_id
1 'polypeptide(L)'
;VDEAYKHYQEQFGDSPMAGNITPDQMQESFRVKLDDPQKYKVVATAFAGRDGVQSVQDQRSILDQLFELMNGMNAVAVYVMILMLVIALILIVNTVRVSAFSRRRETGIMRLVGASGFYIQAPFIMEAAVAGLIGGVLACAMLLGGRYFLIDGGLALQEKLNLINFIGWDAVLTKLPLVLAIGLLMPAVAALFALRKYLKV
;
A
#
# COMPACT_ATOMS: atom_id res chain seq x y z
N VAL A 1 4.34 -18.88 37.89
CA VAL A 1 2.90 -19.12 38.19
C VAL A 1 2.12 -17.83 38.48
N ASP A 2 2.61 -16.91 39.32
CA ASP A 2 1.88 -15.70 39.73
C ASP A 2 1.53 -14.73 38.58
N GLU A 3 2.38 -14.61 37.55
CA GLU A 3 2.08 -13.79 36.35
C GLU A 3 0.91 -14.35 35.53
N ALA A 4 0.79 -15.68 35.43
CA ALA A 4 -0.31 -16.31 34.71
C ALA A 4 -1.65 -16.09 35.44
N TYR A 5 -1.64 -16.11 36.77
CA TYR A 5 -2.82 -15.84 37.61
C TYR A 5 -3.31 -14.40 37.48
N LYS A 6 -2.39 -13.43 37.45
CA LYS A 6 -2.72 -12.01 37.30
C LYS A 6 -3.39 -11.72 35.95
N HIS A 7 -2.89 -12.30 34.86
CA HIS A 7 -3.49 -12.15 33.54
C HIS A 7 -4.82 -12.89 33.36
N TYR A 8 -5.03 -13.99 34.08
CA TYR A 8 -6.32 -14.67 34.13
C TYR A 8 -7.40 -13.78 34.78
N GLN A 9 -7.07 -13.12 35.90
CA GLN A 9 -7.99 -12.18 36.54
C GLN A 9 -8.28 -10.94 35.67
N GLU A 10 -7.32 -10.44 34.90
CA GLU A 10 -7.51 -9.32 33.97
C GLU A 10 -8.43 -9.66 32.78
N GLN A 11 -8.37 -10.89 32.25
CA GLN A 11 -9.21 -11.31 31.11
C GLN A 11 -10.58 -11.86 31.50
N PHE A 12 -10.69 -12.48 32.68
CA PHE A 12 -11.89 -13.21 33.10
C PHE A 12 -12.54 -12.66 34.37
N GLY A 13 -12.06 -11.55 34.94
CA GLY A 13 -12.56 -10.97 36.19
C GLY A 13 -14.07 -10.68 36.23
N ASP A 14 -14.68 -10.37 35.08
CA ASP A 14 -16.13 -10.13 34.93
C ASP A 14 -16.94 -11.40 34.58
N SER A 15 -16.30 -12.56 34.47
CA SER A 15 -16.96 -13.84 34.18
C SER A 15 -17.24 -14.63 35.48
N PRO A 16 -18.39 -15.33 35.61
CA PRO A 16 -18.71 -16.18 36.77
C PRO A 16 -17.68 -17.29 37.05
N MET A 17 -16.74 -17.52 36.15
CA MET A 17 -15.67 -18.53 36.25
C MET A 17 -14.42 -18.05 37.00
N ALA A 18 -14.28 -16.75 37.29
CA ALA A 18 -13.07 -16.15 37.86
C ALA A 18 -12.68 -16.70 39.25
N GLY A 19 -13.64 -17.23 40.02
CA GLY A 19 -13.44 -17.71 41.38
C GLY A 19 -13.04 -19.19 41.52
N ASN A 20 -12.96 -19.95 40.42
CA ASN A 20 -12.85 -21.42 40.48
C ASN A 20 -11.42 -21.98 40.31
N ILE A 21 -10.41 -21.14 40.11
CA ILE A 21 -9.03 -21.60 39.86
C ILE A 21 -8.10 -20.91 40.85
N THR A 22 -7.37 -21.70 41.64
CA THR A 22 -6.32 -21.19 42.57
C THR A 22 -4.96 -21.11 41.86
N PRO A 23 -4.02 -20.25 42.31
CA PRO A 23 -2.73 -20.05 41.64
C PRO A 23 -1.94 -21.35 41.42
N ASP A 24 -2.02 -22.29 42.35
CA ASP A 24 -1.39 -23.63 42.31
C ASP A 24 -1.98 -24.57 41.23
N GLN A 25 -3.16 -24.24 40.68
CA GLN A 25 -3.82 -25.00 39.62
C GLN A 25 -3.52 -24.44 38.21
N MET A 26 -2.80 -23.32 38.12
CA MET A 26 -2.45 -22.70 36.84
C MET A 26 -1.09 -23.18 36.33
N GLN A 27 -1.07 -23.56 35.06
CA GLN A 27 0.17 -23.87 34.36
C GLN A 27 0.96 -22.59 34.10
N GLU A 28 2.28 -22.67 34.17
CA GLU A 28 3.14 -21.55 33.77
C GLU A 28 2.97 -21.28 32.27
N SER A 29 2.67 -20.02 31.94
CA SER A 29 2.53 -19.58 30.56
C SER A 29 3.49 -18.43 30.30
N PHE A 30 4.23 -18.53 29.21
CA PHE A 30 5.11 -17.47 28.72
C PHE A 30 4.49 -16.87 27.46
N ARG A 31 4.18 -15.57 27.47
CA ARG A 31 3.66 -14.85 26.31
C ARG A 31 4.80 -14.19 25.56
N VAL A 32 5.03 -14.64 24.33
CA VAL A 32 6.07 -14.08 23.45
C VAL A 32 5.41 -13.27 22.36
N LYS A 33 5.72 -11.96 22.30
CA LYS A 33 5.28 -11.08 21.21
C LYS A 33 6.23 -11.25 20.03
N LEU A 34 5.71 -11.69 18.90
CA LEU A 34 6.46 -11.77 17.65
C LEU A 34 6.56 -10.38 17.01
N ASP A 35 7.75 -10.03 16.53
CA ASP A 35 7.97 -8.82 15.73
C ASP A 35 7.27 -8.92 14.36
N ASP A 36 7.38 -10.09 13.72
CA ASP A 36 6.58 -10.45 12.55
C ASP A 36 5.58 -11.54 12.94
N PRO A 37 4.28 -11.20 13.08
CA PRO A 37 3.29 -12.18 13.48
C PRO A 37 2.99 -13.22 12.38
N GLN A 38 3.43 -13.01 11.12
CA GLN A 38 3.34 -14.03 10.04
C GLN A 38 4.30 -15.20 10.22
N LYS A 39 5.33 -15.07 11.05
CA LYS A 39 6.33 -16.13 11.30
C LYS A 39 5.97 -17.05 12.47
N TYR A 40 4.76 -16.95 13.02
CA TYR A 40 4.30 -17.78 14.13
C TYR A 40 4.53 -19.28 13.87
N LYS A 41 4.18 -19.78 12.68
CA LYS A 41 4.31 -21.21 12.35
C LYS A 41 5.74 -21.73 12.51
N VAL A 42 6.74 -20.90 12.20
CA VAL A 42 8.16 -21.24 12.35
C VAL A 42 8.55 -21.36 13.82
N VAL A 43 8.08 -20.43 14.65
CA VAL A 43 8.36 -20.42 16.09
C VAL A 43 7.59 -21.54 16.79
N ALA A 44 6.32 -21.73 16.46
CA ALA A 44 5.48 -22.79 17.01
C ALA A 44 6.08 -24.17 16.74
N THR A 45 6.57 -24.45 15.52
CA THR A 45 7.23 -25.73 15.22
C THR A 45 8.59 -25.87 15.92
N ALA A 46 9.33 -24.78 16.16
CA ALA A 46 10.61 -24.84 16.85
C ALA A 46 10.49 -25.14 18.36
N PHE A 47 9.34 -24.81 18.97
CA PHE A 47 9.10 -24.99 20.40
C PHE A 47 8.07 -26.08 20.74
N ALA A 48 7.24 -26.50 19.77
CA ALA A 48 6.35 -27.64 19.93
C ALA A 48 7.18 -28.94 20.04
N GLY A 49 7.10 -29.60 21.20
CA GLY A 49 7.78 -30.87 21.47
C GLY A 49 9.14 -30.76 22.17
N ARG A 50 9.52 -29.56 22.64
CA ARG A 50 10.66 -29.40 23.56
C ARG A 50 10.26 -29.82 24.97
N ASP A 51 11.15 -30.52 25.69
CA ASP A 51 10.91 -30.90 27.08
C ASP A 51 10.54 -29.68 27.93
N GLY A 52 9.42 -29.77 28.65
CA GLY A 52 8.85 -28.68 29.46
C GLY A 52 7.80 -27.80 28.77
N VAL A 53 7.50 -27.99 27.48
CA VAL A 53 6.47 -27.21 26.76
C VAL A 53 5.25 -28.08 26.44
N GLN A 54 4.13 -27.84 27.14
CA GLN A 54 2.90 -28.63 26.97
C GLN A 54 2.06 -28.22 25.74
N SER A 55 1.92 -26.92 25.48
CA SER A 55 1.22 -26.43 24.28
C SER A 55 1.67 -25.03 23.90
N VAL A 56 1.78 -24.78 22.59
CA VAL A 56 1.99 -23.44 22.04
C VAL A 56 0.67 -23.04 21.37
N GLN A 57 -0.07 -22.12 22.00
CA GLN A 57 -1.34 -21.64 21.47
C GLN A 57 -1.14 -20.40 20.60
N ASP A 58 -1.72 -20.43 19.40
CA ASP A 58 -1.75 -19.25 18.53
C ASP A 58 -2.99 -18.42 18.84
N GLN A 59 -2.80 -17.26 19.45
CA GLN A 59 -3.89 -16.30 19.59
C GLN A 59 -4.30 -15.70 18.24
N ARG A 60 -3.47 -15.85 17.20
CA ARG A 60 -3.73 -15.36 15.86
C ARG A 60 -4.78 -16.17 15.11
N SER A 61 -4.97 -17.46 15.44
CA SER A 61 -5.95 -18.30 14.75
C SER A 61 -7.39 -17.79 14.87
N ILE A 62 -7.69 -17.10 15.98
CA ILE A 62 -8.99 -16.43 16.19
C ILE A 62 -9.18 -15.25 15.22
N LEU A 63 -8.07 -14.65 14.76
CA LEU A 63 -8.04 -13.49 13.86
C LEU A 63 -7.70 -13.88 12.41
N ASP A 64 -7.54 -15.16 12.08
CA ASP A 64 -7.17 -15.61 10.72
C ASP A 64 -8.16 -15.10 9.67
N GLN A 65 -9.46 -15.13 9.97
CA GLN A 65 -10.50 -14.59 9.07
C GLN A 65 -10.32 -13.09 8.79
N LEU A 66 -9.87 -12.32 9.78
CA LEU A 66 -9.59 -10.89 9.61
C LEU A 66 -8.34 -10.68 8.73
N PHE A 67 -7.28 -11.47 8.93
CA PHE A 67 -6.08 -11.40 8.10
C PHE A 67 -6.34 -11.85 6.66
N GLU A 68 -7.16 -12.89 6.45
CA GLU A 68 -7.59 -13.33 5.13
C GLU A 68 -8.41 -12.26 4.41
N LEU A 69 -9.34 -11.60 5.12
CA LEU A 69 -10.09 -10.47 4.57
C LEU A 69 -9.16 -9.31 4.16
N MET A 70 -8.22 -8.93 5.03
CA MET A 70 -7.23 -7.89 4.75
C MET A 70 -6.32 -8.24 3.56
N ASN A 71 -5.87 -9.49 3.47
CA ASN A 71 -5.11 -9.97 2.32
C ASN A 71 -5.94 -9.97 1.04
N GLY A 72 -7.21 -10.38 1.11
CA GLY A 72 -8.14 -10.31 -0.02
C GLY A 72 -8.33 -8.88 -0.52
N MET A 73 -8.54 -7.93 0.41
CA MET A 73 -8.63 -6.50 0.08
C MET A 73 -7.34 -5.97 -0.56
N ASN A 74 -6.17 -6.32 -0.02
CA ASN A 74 -4.89 -5.95 -0.62
C ASN A 74 -4.71 -6.53 -2.03
N ALA A 75 -5.09 -7.79 -2.25
CA ALA A 75 -5.02 -8.42 -3.57
C ALA A 75 -5.92 -7.70 -4.59
N VAL A 76 -7.15 -7.35 -4.20
CA VAL A 76 -8.06 -6.55 -5.03
C VAL A 76 -7.47 -5.17 -5.32
N ALA A 77 -6.90 -4.49 -4.33
CA ALA A 77 -6.28 -3.18 -4.51
C ALA A 77 -5.10 -3.23 -5.50
N VAL A 78 -4.23 -4.24 -5.39
CA VAL A 78 -3.13 -4.47 -6.34
C VAL A 78 -3.66 -4.75 -7.75
N TYR A 79 -4.71 -5.56 -7.87
CA TYR A 79 -5.34 -5.84 -9.16
C TYR A 79 -5.89 -4.56 -9.82
N VAL A 80 -6.63 -3.74 -9.06
CA VAL A 80 -7.15 -2.46 -9.56
C VAL A 80 -6.02 -1.51 -9.93
N MET A 81 -4.92 -1.47 -9.16
CA MET A 81 -3.75 -0.64 -9.47
C MET A 81 -3.13 -1.02 -10.81
N ILE A 82 -2.92 -2.31 -11.08
CA ILE A 82 -2.38 -2.80 -12.34
C ILE A 82 -3.33 -2.45 -13.49
N LEU A 83 -4.63 -2.68 -13.31
CA LEU A 83 -5.63 -2.34 -14.32
C LEU A 83 -5.63 -0.84 -14.66
N MET A 84 -5.61 0.02 -13.65
CA MET A 84 -5.54 1.48 -13.83
C MET A 84 -4.27 1.91 -14.54
N LEU A 85 -3.13 1.28 -14.24
CA LEU A 85 -1.87 1.54 -14.92
C LEU A 85 -2.00 1.22 -16.42
N VAL A 86 -2.57 0.07 -16.78
CA VAL A 86 -2.79 -0.31 -18.19
C VAL A 86 -3.70 0.69 -18.89
N ILE A 87 -4.81 1.08 -18.27
CA ILE A 87 -5.74 2.08 -18.82
C ILE A 87 -5.02 3.42 -19.05
N ALA A 88 -4.28 3.90 -18.05
CA ALA A 88 -3.52 5.14 -18.16
C ALA A 88 -2.51 5.10 -19.31
N LEU A 89 -1.78 4.00 -19.48
CA LEU A 89 -0.84 3.83 -20.59
C LEU A 89 -1.54 3.90 -21.96
N ILE A 90 -2.68 3.24 -22.11
CA ILE A 90 -3.47 3.28 -23.36
C ILE A 90 -3.93 4.71 -23.65
N LEU A 91 -4.43 5.43 -22.65
CA LEU A 91 -4.85 6.82 -22.79
C LEU A 91 -3.69 7.74 -23.20
N ILE A 92 -2.53 7.62 -22.54
CA ILE A 92 -1.34 8.40 -22.87
C ILE A 92 -0.92 8.16 -24.33
N VAL A 93 -0.83 6.89 -24.74
CA VAL A 93 -0.47 6.53 -26.13
C VAL A 93 -1.45 7.15 -27.13
N ASN A 94 -2.75 7.07 -26.86
CA ASN A 94 -3.77 7.60 -27.74
C ASN A 94 -3.68 9.13 -27.85
N THR A 95 -3.60 9.82 -26.71
CA THR A 95 -3.50 11.28 -26.66
C THR A 95 -2.25 11.78 -27.38
N VAL A 96 -1.09 11.16 -27.14
CA VAL A 96 0.17 11.52 -27.81
C VAL A 96 0.07 11.28 -29.32
N ARG A 97 -0.57 10.18 -29.76
CA ARG A 97 -0.78 9.90 -31.18
C ARG A 97 -1.64 10.97 -31.85
N VAL A 98 -2.75 11.34 -31.23
CA VAL A 98 -3.67 12.38 -31.75
C VAL A 98 -2.95 13.73 -31.83
N SER A 99 -2.20 14.09 -30.78
CA SER A 99 -1.41 15.33 -30.75
C SER A 99 -0.35 15.36 -31.86
N ALA A 100 0.39 14.26 -32.03
CA ALA A 100 1.41 14.14 -33.08
C ALA A 100 0.81 14.20 -34.50
N PHE A 101 -0.35 13.60 -34.73
CA PHE A 101 -1.05 13.68 -36.01
C PHE A 101 -1.48 15.11 -36.36
N SER A 102 -1.99 15.84 -35.37
CA SER A 102 -2.38 17.26 -35.54
C SER A 102 -1.17 18.12 -35.95
N ARG A 103 0.01 17.85 -35.36
CA ARG A 103 1.26 18.59 -35.62
C ARG A 103 2.16 17.95 -36.70
N ARG A 104 1.61 17.09 -37.57
CA ARG A 104 2.39 16.37 -38.60
C ARG A 104 3.13 17.28 -39.59
N ARG A 105 2.57 18.45 -39.91
CA ARG A 105 3.22 19.42 -40.83
C ARG A 105 4.45 20.05 -40.18
N GLU A 106 4.33 20.48 -38.93
CA GLU A 106 5.44 21.06 -38.15
C GLU A 106 6.56 20.05 -37.94
N THR A 107 6.22 18.82 -37.57
CA THR A 107 7.21 17.73 -37.42
C THR A 107 7.86 17.37 -38.76
N GLY A 108 7.14 17.47 -39.88
CA GLY A 108 7.71 17.35 -41.22
C GLY A 108 8.73 18.44 -41.54
N ILE A 109 8.44 19.70 -41.22
CA ILE A 109 9.38 20.83 -41.39
C ILE A 109 10.61 20.64 -40.51
N MET A 110 10.43 20.24 -39.24
CA MET A 110 11.54 19.95 -38.32
C MET A 110 12.46 18.83 -38.87
N ARG A 111 11.89 17.79 -39.48
CA ARG A 111 12.68 16.74 -40.14
C ARG A 111 13.48 17.27 -41.34
N LEU A 112 12.90 18.16 -42.15
CA LEU A 112 13.56 18.74 -43.32
C LEU A 112 14.77 19.62 -42.97
N VAL A 113 14.77 20.24 -41.80
CA VAL A 113 15.91 21.02 -41.28
C VAL A 113 16.94 20.17 -40.51
N GLY A 114 16.79 18.84 -40.51
CA GLY A 114 17.74 17.92 -39.88
C GLY A 114 17.58 17.76 -38.36
N ALA A 115 16.43 18.13 -37.79
CA ALA A 115 16.21 17.97 -36.36
C ALA A 115 16.26 16.49 -35.93
N SER A 116 16.92 16.22 -34.81
CA SER A 116 17.02 14.86 -34.27
C SER A 116 15.65 14.33 -33.83
N GLY A 117 15.47 13.00 -33.89
CA GLY A 117 14.21 12.37 -33.49
C GLY A 117 13.79 12.68 -32.05
N PHE A 118 14.76 12.89 -31.14
CA PHE A 118 14.49 13.31 -29.75
C PHE A 118 13.98 14.75 -29.68
N TYR A 119 14.52 15.66 -30.49
CA TYR A 119 14.08 17.05 -30.54
C TYR A 119 12.61 17.18 -30.98
N ILE A 120 12.19 16.33 -31.93
CA ILE A 120 10.79 16.26 -32.37
C ILE A 120 9.87 15.66 -31.29
N GLN A 121 10.39 14.74 -30.46
CA GLN A 121 9.62 14.04 -29.41
C GLN A 121 9.53 14.81 -28.10
N ALA A 122 10.53 15.63 -27.79
CA ALA A 122 10.64 16.42 -26.56
C ALA A 122 9.37 17.20 -26.19
N PRO A 123 8.71 17.96 -27.09
CA PRO A 123 7.51 18.71 -26.72
C PRO A 123 6.37 17.81 -26.23
N PHE A 124 6.17 16.65 -26.87
CA PHE A 124 5.13 15.70 -26.47
C PHE A 124 5.44 14.99 -25.14
N ILE A 125 6.72 14.68 -24.89
CA ILE A 125 7.16 14.10 -23.61
C ILE A 125 6.95 15.12 -22.48
N MET A 126 7.25 16.40 -22.73
CA MET A 126 7.01 17.49 -21.77
C MET A 126 5.53 17.70 -21.49
N GLU A 127 4.67 17.67 -22.51
CA GLU A 127 3.21 17.73 -22.32
C GLU A 127 2.71 16.59 -21.41
N ALA A 128 3.18 15.36 -21.65
CA ALA A 128 2.82 14.21 -20.82
C ALA A 128 3.37 14.32 -19.38
N ALA A 129 4.62 14.76 -19.22
CA ALA A 129 5.26 14.95 -17.92
C ALA A 129 4.53 16.00 -17.08
N VAL A 130 4.17 17.14 -17.67
CA VAL A 130 3.44 18.22 -16.99
C VAL A 130 2.04 17.77 -16.60
N ALA A 131 1.31 17.11 -17.51
CA ALA A 131 0.00 16.53 -17.19
C ALA A 131 0.08 15.52 -16.03
N GLY A 132 1.12 14.68 -16.04
CA GLY A 132 1.44 13.74 -14.98
C GLY A 132 1.75 14.41 -13.65
N LEU A 133 2.55 15.48 -13.66
CA LEU A 133 2.89 16.25 -12.46
C LEU A 133 1.65 16.89 -11.84
N ILE A 134 0.77 17.48 -12.64
CA ILE A 134 -0.50 18.05 -12.18
C ILE A 134 -1.35 16.95 -11.53
N GLY A 135 -1.46 15.78 -12.17
CA GLY A 135 -2.13 14.61 -11.60
C GLY A 135 -1.50 14.15 -10.29
N GLY A 136 -0.17 14.14 -10.19
CA GLY A 136 0.57 13.80 -8.97
C GLY A 136 0.31 14.79 -7.83
N VAL A 137 0.30 16.09 -8.11
CA VAL A 137 -0.03 17.12 -7.11
C VAL A 137 -1.47 16.97 -6.62
N LEU A 138 -2.42 16.72 -7.53
CA LEU A 138 -3.82 16.46 -7.16
C LEU A 138 -3.95 15.18 -6.32
N ALA A 139 -3.23 14.12 -6.66
CA ALA A 139 -3.21 12.88 -5.89
C ALA A 139 -2.63 13.11 -4.48
N CYS A 140 -1.55 13.87 -4.34
CA CYS A 140 -0.99 14.27 -3.06
C CYS A 140 -1.98 15.07 -2.20
N ALA A 141 -2.68 16.03 -2.81
CA ALA A 141 -3.70 16.82 -2.13
C ALA A 141 -4.88 15.94 -1.67
N MET A 142 -5.35 15.03 -2.53
CA MET A 142 -6.40 14.06 -2.17
C MET A 142 -5.95 13.10 -1.06
N LEU A 143 -4.70 12.67 -1.05
CA LEU A 143 -4.17 11.79 0.00
C LEU A 143 -4.11 12.52 1.35
N LEU A 144 -3.59 13.74 1.39
CA LEU A 144 -3.55 14.57 2.59
C LEU A 144 -4.96 14.90 3.11
N GLY A 145 -5.84 15.37 2.22
CA GLY A 145 -7.22 15.71 2.55
C GLY A 145 -8.04 14.49 2.98
N GLY A 146 -7.87 13.36 2.28
CA GLY A 146 -8.51 12.09 2.61
C GLY A 146 -8.08 11.57 3.97
N ARG A 147 -6.78 11.62 4.29
CA ARG A 147 -6.27 11.27 5.62
C ARG A 147 -6.88 12.16 6.71
N TYR A 148 -6.80 13.48 6.54
CA TYR A 148 -7.33 14.42 7.54
C TYR A 148 -8.84 14.24 7.75
N PHE A 149 -9.62 14.09 6.67
CA PHE A 149 -11.07 13.96 6.75
C PHE A 149 -11.52 12.60 7.29
N LEU A 150 -10.90 11.50 6.88
CA LEU A 150 -11.31 10.15 7.29
C LEU A 150 -10.81 9.79 8.70
N ILE A 151 -9.56 10.15 9.02
CA ILE A 151 -8.88 9.66 10.23
C ILE A 151 -9.02 10.66 11.37
N ASP A 152 -8.62 11.92 11.16
CA ASP A 152 -8.42 12.88 12.25
C ASP A 152 -9.68 13.72 12.56
N GLY A 153 -10.43 14.17 11.55
CA GLY A 153 -11.43 15.24 11.72
C GLY A 153 -12.88 14.89 11.39
N GLY A 154 -13.15 14.25 10.25
CA GLY A 154 -14.51 14.10 9.71
C GLY A 154 -15.25 12.86 10.22
N LEU A 155 -14.60 11.70 10.21
CA LEU A 155 -15.20 10.44 10.63
C LEU A 155 -14.67 9.93 11.99
N ALA A 156 -13.59 10.53 12.49
CA ALA A 156 -12.88 10.15 13.73
C ALA A 156 -12.68 8.63 13.87
N LEU A 157 -12.33 7.96 12.75
CA LEU A 157 -12.15 6.51 12.73
C LEU A 157 -11.08 6.03 13.71
N GLN A 158 -10.10 6.89 14.01
CA GLN A 158 -9.08 6.61 15.02
C GLN A 158 -9.67 6.45 16.43
N GLU A 159 -10.70 7.23 16.79
CA GLU A 159 -11.35 7.11 18.10
C GLU A 159 -12.26 5.88 18.19
N LYS A 160 -12.90 5.51 17.07
CA LYS A 160 -13.84 4.38 17.02
C LYS A 160 -13.17 3.01 16.84
N LEU A 161 -11.96 2.97 16.27
CA LEU A 161 -11.26 1.75 15.92
C LEU A 161 -9.86 1.73 16.53
N ASN A 162 -9.78 1.82 17.86
CA ASN A 162 -8.53 1.82 18.64
C ASN A 162 -7.70 0.52 18.51
N LEU A 163 -8.29 -0.53 17.91
CA LEU A 163 -7.62 -1.79 17.58
C LEU A 163 -6.82 -1.72 16.26
N ILE A 164 -7.07 -0.71 15.42
CA ILE A 164 -6.42 -0.55 14.11
C ILE A 164 -5.42 0.60 14.21
N ASN A 165 -4.13 0.29 14.04
CA ASN A 165 -3.09 1.31 13.97
C ASN A 165 -3.14 1.96 12.58
N PHE A 166 -3.78 3.12 12.49
CA PHE A 166 -3.88 3.89 11.25
C PHE A 166 -2.52 4.47 10.84
N ILE A 167 -2.35 4.69 9.53
CA ILE A 167 -1.13 5.26 8.98
C ILE A 167 -0.83 6.64 9.61
N GLY A 168 0.33 6.72 10.28
CA GLY A 168 0.84 7.95 10.86
C GLY A 168 1.14 9.01 9.80
N TRP A 169 1.15 10.27 10.20
CA TRP A 169 1.52 11.40 9.33
C TRP A 169 2.91 11.24 8.71
N ASP A 170 3.86 10.67 9.46
CA ASP A 170 5.21 10.39 8.99
C ASP A 170 5.24 9.49 7.75
N ALA A 171 4.45 8.41 7.78
CA ALA A 171 4.35 7.47 6.66
C ALA A 171 3.71 8.10 5.43
N VAL A 172 2.75 9.01 5.60
CA VAL A 172 2.16 9.77 4.47
C VAL A 172 3.19 10.73 3.87
N LEU A 173 3.81 11.58 4.70
CA LEU A 173 4.73 12.61 4.24
C LEU A 173 5.94 11.99 3.52
N THR A 174 6.45 10.86 4.02
CA THR A 174 7.56 10.13 3.41
C THR A 174 7.23 9.61 2.01
N LYS A 175 5.96 9.32 1.70
CA LYS A 175 5.55 8.77 0.39
C LYS A 175 5.17 9.85 -0.63
N LEU A 176 4.88 11.08 -0.22
CA LEU A 176 4.51 12.17 -1.14
C LEU A 176 5.55 12.44 -2.23
N PRO A 177 6.87 12.55 -1.93
CA PRO A 177 7.87 12.79 -2.98
C PRO A 177 7.90 11.67 -4.01
N LEU A 178 7.68 10.43 -3.57
CA LEU A 178 7.63 9.26 -4.45
C LEU A 178 6.41 9.30 -5.38
N VAL A 179 5.25 9.72 -4.88
CA VAL A 179 4.04 9.91 -5.71
C VAL A 179 4.28 10.98 -6.78
N LEU A 180 4.88 12.11 -6.42
CA LEU A 180 5.22 13.17 -7.38
C LEU A 180 6.25 12.72 -8.42
N ALA A 181 7.29 12.00 -7.98
CA ALA A 181 8.31 11.47 -8.87
C ALA A 181 7.71 10.48 -9.88
N ILE A 182 6.86 9.55 -9.41
CA ILE A 182 6.16 8.60 -10.29
C ILE A 182 5.18 9.33 -11.21
N GLY A 183 4.41 10.29 -10.69
CA GLY A 183 3.47 11.10 -11.46
C GLY A 183 4.14 11.87 -12.59
N LEU A 184 5.37 12.35 -12.40
CA LEU A 184 6.16 13.03 -13.43
C LEU A 184 6.82 12.04 -14.41
N LEU A 185 7.51 11.03 -13.89
CA LEU A 185 8.39 10.18 -14.69
C LEU A 185 7.64 9.12 -15.50
N MET A 186 6.61 8.48 -14.93
CA MET A 186 5.90 7.40 -15.62
C MET A 186 5.23 7.88 -16.92
N PRO A 187 4.50 9.02 -16.95
CA PRO A 187 3.90 9.52 -18.18
C PRO A 187 4.93 9.95 -19.22
N ALA A 188 6.04 10.56 -18.79
CA ALA A 188 7.13 10.93 -19.66
C ALA A 188 7.75 9.70 -20.36
N VAL A 189 8.03 8.64 -19.58
CA VAL A 189 8.55 7.37 -20.09
C VAL A 189 7.55 6.72 -21.03
N ALA A 190 6.27 6.65 -20.64
CA ALA A 190 5.20 6.10 -21.47
C ALA A 190 5.07 6.83 -22.82
N ALA A 191 5.09 8.16 -22.82
CA ALA A 191 5.04 8.98 -24.03
C ALA A 191 6.26 8.75 -24.92
N LEU A 192 7.46 8.66 -24.34
CA LEU A 192 8.69 8.35 -25.07
C LEU A 192 8.61 6.97 -25.75
N PHE A 193 8.16 5.94 -25.04
CA PHE A 193 7.96 4.60 -25.63
C PHE A 193 6.92 4.61 -26.74
N ALA A 194 5.81 5.33 -26.54
CA ALA A 194 4.76 5.47 -27.55
C ALA A 194 5.32 6.11 -28.83
N LEU A 195 6.01 7.25 -28.72
CA LEU A 195 6.55 7.99 -29.85
C LEU A 195 7.63 7.20 -30.59
N ARG A 196 8.55 6.54 -29.88
CA ARG A 196 9.58 5.70 -30.50
C ARG A 196 8.99 4.56 -31.31
N LYS A 197 7.86 3.98 -30.87
CA LYS A 197 7.19 2.89 -31.57
C LYS A 197 6.43 3.37 -32.81
N TYR A 198 5.84 4.56 -32.79
CA TYR A 198 4.96 5.06 -33.86
C TYR A 198 5.61 6.02 -34.86
N LEU A 199 6.69 6.74 -34.50
CA LEU A 199 7.39 7.67 -35.39
C LEU A 199 8.56 7.05 -36.15
N LYS A 200 8.80 5.74 -36.00
CA LYS A 200 9.78 4.96 -36.77
C LYS A 200 9.21 4.64 -38.17
N VAL A 201 8.99 5.69 -38.97
CA VAL A 201 8.85 5.66 -40.43
C VAL A 201 9.60 6.87 -40.98
#